data_AF-A0A357CZ81-F1
#
_entry.id   AF-A0A357CZ81-F1
#
_cell.length_a   1.000
_cell.length_b   1.000
_cell.length_c   1.000
_cell.angle_alpha   90.00
_cell.angle_beta   90.00
_cell.angle_gamma   90.00
#
_symmetry.space_group_name_H-M   'P 1'
#
loop_
_entity.id
_entity.type
_entity.pdbx_description
1 polymer ?
#
loop_
_entity_poly.entity_id
_entity_poly.type
_entity_poly.pdbx_seq_one_letter_code
_entity_poly.pdbx_strand_id
1 'polypeptide(L)' 'PAAGTCPKLTVLENMSLADNKGGRFGLGRGVNRRRTDYYRTQLEMLKMGLEDRLTVPVASLSGGQRQALALLLCA' A
#
# COMPACT_ATOMS: atom_id res chain seq x y z
N PRO A 1 -7.99 15.56 7.31
CA PRO A 1 -7.07 14.59 7.96
C PRO A 1 -7.03 13.27 7.16
N ALA A 2 -6.04 13.11 6.29
CA ALA A 2 -5.79 11.85 5.57
C ALA A 2 -5.05 10.88 6.51
N ALA A 3 -5.76 10.38 7.53
CA ALA A 3 -5.16 9.76 8.72
C ALA A 3 -4.50 8.38 8.51
N GLY A 4 -4.39 7.87 7.29
CA GLY A 4 -3.77 6.57 7.02
C GLY A 4 -3.14 6.38 5.64
N THR A 5 -3.31 7.31 4.70
CA THR A 5 -2.81 7.16 3.32
C THR A 5 -2.25 8.47 2.80
N CYS A 6 -1.05 8.44 2.22
CA CYS A 6 -0.47 9.57 1.50
C CYS A 6 -0.95 9.52 0.04
N PRO A 7 -1.85 10.43 -0.41
CA PRO A 7 -2.41 10.39 -1.76
C PRO A 7 -1.37 10.69 -2.86
N LYS A 8 -0.27 11.37 -2.50
CA LYS A 8 0.88 11.61 -3.38
C LYS A 8 1.73 10.36 -3.63
N LEU A 9 1.69 9.38 -2.72
CA LEU A 9 2.47 8.16 -2.81
C LEU A 9 1.69 7.08 -3.57
N THR A 10 2.42 6.15 -4.16
CA THR A 10 1.86 4.97 -4.81
C THR A 10 1.24 4.01 -3.80
N VAL A 11 0.37 3.12 -4.29
CA VAL A 11 -0.21 2.04 -3.46
C VAL A 11 0.90 1.24 -2.78
N LEU A 12 1.93 0.89 -3.53
CA LEU A 12 3.07 0.11 -3.04
C LEU A 12 3.91 0.86 -2.00
N GLU A 13 4.13 2.16 -2.18
CA GLU A 13 4.82 2.99 -1.18
C GLU A 13 4.01 3.14 0.10
N ASN A 14 2.68 3.32 0.01
CA ASN A 14 1.82 3.37 1.18
C ASN A 14 1.86 2.05 1.96
N MET A 15 1.78 0.93 1.26
CA MET A 15 1.87 -0.41 1.86
C MET A 15 3.23 -0.64 2.52
N SER A 16 4.33 -0.27 1.84
CA SER A 16 5.66 -0.34 2.44
C SER A 16 5.80 0.58 3.66
N LEU A 17 5.19 1.75 3.63
CA LEU A 17 5.22 2.69 4.75
C LEU A 17 4.48 2.12 5.97
N ALA A 18 3.28 1.55 5.77
CA ALA A 18 2.51 0.93 6.85
C ALA A 18 3.19 -0.33 7.39
N ASP A 19 3.73 -1.18 6.53
CA ASP A 19 4.46 -2.40 6.91
C ASP A 19 5.74 -2.09 7.68
N ASN A 20 6.43 -0.97 7.37
CA ASN A 20 7.58 -0.50 8.14
C ASN A 20 7.19 0.39 9.34
N LYS A 21 5.90 0.70 9.56
CA LYS A 21 5.43 1.57 10.64
C LYS A 21 5.55 0.84 11.98
N GLY A 22 6.74 0.90 12.58
CA GLY A 22 7.09 0.24 13.85
C GLY A 22 8.44 -0.48 13.85
N GLY A 23 9.10 -0.61 12.70
CA GLY A 23 10.41 -1.25 12.55
C GLY A 23 11.57 -0.26 12.41
N ARG A 24 12.81 -0.74 12.64
CA ARG A 24 14.03 0.01 12.30
C ARG A 24 14.24 0.02 10.78
N PHE A 25 14.30 1.19 10.17
CA PHE A 25 14.75 1.34 8.77
C PHE A 25 16.26 1.03 8.70
N GLY A 26 16.61 -0.21 8.32
CA GLY A 26 17.99 -0.57 8.01
C GLY A 26 18.43 -0.07 6.63
N LEU A 27 19.74 -0.10 6.35
CA LEU A 27 20.31 0.21 5.02
C LEU A 27 20.10 -0.92 3.99
N GLY A 28 19.01 -1.69 4.10
CA GLY A 28 18.63 -2.73 3.16
C GLY A 28 17.70 -2.19 2.06
N ARG A 29 17.57 -2.93 0.95
CA ARG A 29 16.59 -2.60 -0.10
C ARG A 29 15.17 -2.60 0.50
N GLY A 30 14.60 -1.42 0.71
CA GLY A 30 13.26 -1.20 1.30
C GLY A 30 12.09 -1.76 0.50
N VAL A 31 12.35 -2.18 -0.75
CA VAL A 31 11.37 -2.85 -1.62
C VAL A 31 12.06 -4.04 -2.28
N ASN A 32 11.64 -5.25 -1.92
CA ASN A 32 12.10 -6.49 -2.52
C ASN A 32 10.91 -7.14 -3.23
N ARG A 33 11.16 -7.94 -4.28
CA ARG A 33 10.11 -8.61 -5.05
C ARG A 33 9.18 -9.46 -4.16
N ARG A 34 9.72 -10.05 -3.09
CA ARG A 34 8.93 -10.73 -2.05
C ARG A 34 7.92 -9.82 -1.33
N ARG A 35 8.30 -8.58 -1.02
CA ARG A 35 7.39 -7.59 -0.40
C ARG A 35 6.33 -7.13 -1.39
N THR A 36 6.72 -6.92 -2.65
CA THR A 36 5.78 -6.60 -3.73
C THR A 36 4.73 -7.69 -3.90
N ASP A 37 5.14 -8.96 -3.97
CA ASP A 37 4.22 -10.09 -4.06
C ASP A 37 3.32 -10.20 -2.82
N TYR A 38 3.87 -9.98 -1.63
CA TYR A 38 3.07 -9.93 -0.39
C TYR A 38 1.98 -8.85 -0.44
N TYR A 39 2.33 -7.61 -0.80
CA TYR A 39 1.34 -6.54 -0.94
C TYR A 39 0.33 -6.85 -2.04
N ARG A 40 0.75 -7.52 -3.11
CA ARG A 40 -0.15 -7.96 -4.19
C ARG A 40 -1.20 -8.94 -3.69
N THR A 41 -0.81 -9.96 -2.92
CA THR A 41 -1.75 -10.92 -2.33
C THR A 41 -2.73 -10.24 -1.37
N GLN A 42 -2.26 -9.28 -0.58
CA GLN A 42 -3.14 -8.49 0.28
C GLN A 42 -4.18 -7.68 -0.51
N LEU A 43 -3.77 -7.09 -1.64
CA LEU A 43 -4.67 -6.34 -2.52
C LEU A 43 -5.61 -7.25 -3.32
N GLU A 44 -5.17 -8.46 -3.66
CA GLU A 44 -5.98 -9.47 -4.33
C GLU A 44 -7.15 -9.92 -3.44
N MET A 45 -6.97 -9.98 -2.12
CA MET A 45 -8.07 -10.25 -1.18
C MET A 45 -9.21 -9.22 -1.27
N LEU A 46 -8.89 -7.98 -1.64
CA LEU A 46 -9.90 -6.94 -1.84
C LEU A 46 -10.69 -7.12 -3.15
N LYS A 47 -10.20 -7.95 -4.10
CA LYS A 47 -10.83 -8.22 -5.41
C LYS A 47 -11.25 -6.95 -6.19
N MET A 48 -10.48 -5.87 -6.05
CA MET A 48 -10.77 -4.57 -6.67
C MET A 48 -9.84 -4.23 -7.85
N GLY A 49 -8.98 -5.16 -8.28
CA GLY A 49 -7.97 -4.90 -9.32
C GLY A 49 -6.88 -3.93 -8.86
N LEU A 50 -6.65 -3.82 -7.56
CA LEU A 50 -5.62 -2.97 -6.96
C LEU A 50 -4.23 -3.62 -7.06
N GLU A 51 -4.19 -4.94 -7.18
CA GLU A 51 -3.01 -5.78 -7.34
C GLU A 51 -2.19 -5.46 -8.59
N ASP A 52 -2.82 -4.95 -9.65
CA ASP A 52 -2.15 -4.47 -10.87
C ASP A 52 -1.89 -2.97 -10.85
N ARG A 53 -2.40 -2.28 -9.83
CA ARG A 53 -2.32 -0.83 -9.63
C ARG A 53 -1.37 -0.50 -8.46
N LEU A 54 -0.30 -1.27 -8.31
CA LEU A 54 0.71 -1.05 -7.27
C LEU A 54 1.53 0.24 -7.50
N THR A 55 1.81 0.57 -8.76
CA THR A 55 2.64 1.72 -9.16
C THR A 55 1.84 3.00 -9.38
N VAL A 56 0.51 2.95 -9.33
CA VAL A 56 -0.30 4.17 -9.49
C VAL A 56 -0.42 4.91 -8.15
N PRO A 57 -0.48 6.25 -8.18
CA PRO A 57 -0.71 7.05 -6.98
C PRO A 57 -2.08 6.73 -6.37
N VAL A 58 -2.14 6.69 -5.04
CA VAL A 58 -3.40 6.46 -4.30
C VAL A 58 -4.46 7.53 -4.62
N ALA A 59 -4.03 8.75 -4.99
CA ALA A 59 -4.93 9.79 -5.48
C ALA A 59 -5.74 9.38 -6.72
N SER A 60 -5.23 8.48 -7.57
CA SER A 60 -5.91 8.03 -8.79
C SER A 60 -6.99 6.98 -8.53
N LEU A 61 -7.11 6.48 -7.29
CA LEU A 61 -8.06 5.46 -6.90
C LEU A 61 -9.43 6.05 -6.58
N SER A 62 -10.47 5.26 -6.82
CA SER A 62 -11.83 5.63 -6.45
C SER A 62 -11.95 5.80 -4.93
N GLY A 63 -12.95 6.57 -4.47
CA GLY A 63 -13.18 6.78 -3.04
C GLY A 63 -13.29 5.47 -2.24
N GLY A 64 -13.97 4.47 -2.80
CA GLY A 64 -14.12 3.15 -2.18
C GLY A 64 -12.80 2.37 -2.12
N GLN A 65 -12.00 2.40 -3.20
CA GLN A 65 -10.68 1.77 -3.22
C GLN A 65 -9.72 2.38 -2.19
N ARG A 66 -9.75 3.72 -2.02
CA ARG A 66 -8.93 4.40 -1.02
C ARG A 66 -9.33 4.03 0.42
N GLN A 67 -10.63 3.90 0.68
CA GLN A 67 -11.11 3.47 2.00
C GLN A 67 -10.71 2.01 2.28
N ALA A 68 -10.85 1.13 1.29
CA ALA A 68 -10.49 -0.26 1.43
C ALA A 68 -8.96 -0.45 1.63
N LEU A 69 -8.15 0.34 0.92
CA LEU A 69 -6.71 0.43 1.14
C LEU A 69 -6.39 0.95 2.55
N ALA A 70 -7.04 2.03 3.00
CA ALA A 70 -6.81 2.61 4.32
C ALA A 70 -7.16 1.63 5.45
N LEU A 71 -8.21 0.83 5.29
CA LEU A 71 -8.55 -0.25 6.22
C LEU A 71 -7.45 -1.30 6.30
N LEU A 72 -6.87 -1.69 5.16
CA LEU A 72 -5.80 -2.68 5.10
C LEU A 72 -4.49 -2.13 5.69
N LEU A 73 -4.21 -0.83 5.53
CA LEU A 73 -3.03 -0.17 6.10
C LEU A 73 -3.13 0.11 7.61
N CYS A 74 -4.35 0.16 8.14
CA CYS A 74 -4.62 0.35 9.57
C CYS A 74 -4.81 -0.96 10.33
N ALA A 75 -5.08 -2.07 9.63
CA ALA A 75 -5.18 -3.42 10.18
C ALA A 75 -3.78 -3.98 10.50
#